data_AF-A0A8J7M9L5-F1
#
_entry.id   AF-A0A8J7M9L5-F1
#
_cell.length_a   1.000
_cell.length_b   1.000
_cell.length_c   1.000
_cell.angle_alpha   90.00
_cell.angle_beta   90.00
_cell.angle_gamma   90.00
#
_symmetry.space_group_name_H-M   'P 1'
#
loop_
_entity.id
_entity.type
_entity.pdbx_description
1 polymer ?
#
loop_
_entity_poly.entity_id
_entity_poly.type
_entity_poly.pdbx_seq_one_letter_code
_entity_poly.pdbx_strand_id
1 'polypeptide(L)'
;MRLAGAAAGLALALALAQAPGMPRAAASEGGAVVEAAQGDLARASSALEKADTPREKLEALGHAAAAAERALGAYRLLLRTLATEEAALAAAMDEDRAATARLVSALDSLSRAPRSALLAYPGGPVEAIRAASLMAAIAPELDRRRLDLALRLDRLAELRAREEEARRSAETLLAELQRLRADASRAVREHHGKAPSNRALEAQAAAAAERARDLA
;
A
#
# COMPACT_ATOMS: atom_id res chain seq x y z
N MET A 1 24.21 -24.71 26.94
CA MET A 1 24.30 -23.89 25.70
C MET A 1 22.99 -23.91 24.92
N ARG A 2 21.93 -23.18 25.34
CA ARG A 2 20.70 -23.01 24.53
C ARG A 2 19.85 -21.82 25.02
N LEU A 3 20.25 -20.57 24.78
CA LEU A 3 19.37 -19.38 24.91
C LEU A 3 19.83 -18.20 24.01
N ALA A 4 20.39 -18.47 22.83
CA ALA A 4 20.89 -17.41 21.93
C ALA A 4 19.93 -17.04 20.78
N GLY A 5 18.74 -17.64 20.69
CA GLY A 5 17.83 -17.47 19.54
C GLY A 5 16.80 -16.35 19.65
N ALA A 6 16.51 -15.85 20.86
CA ALA A 6 15.40 -14.91 21.07
C ALA A 6 15.75 -13.44 20.85
N ALA A 7 17.05 -13.09 20.79
CA ALA A 7 17.49 -11.70 20.65
C ALA A 7 17.53 -11.20 19.19
N ALA A 8 17.46 -12.10 18.20
CA ALA A 8 17.57 -11.72 16.79
C ALA A 8 16.27 -11.11 16.20
N GLY A 9 15.14 -11.20 16.92
CA GLY A 9 13.87 -10.57 16.52
C GLY A 9 13.77 -9.08 16.87
N LEU A 10 14.60 -8.60 17.80
CA LEU A 10 14.46 -7.27 18.42
C LEU A 10 14.99 -6.12 17.53
N ALA A 11 15.81 -6.42 16.52
CA ALA A 11 16.52 -5.39 15.77
C ALA A 11 15.81 -4.93 14.48
N LEU A 12 14.81 -5.67 13.98
CA LEU A 12 14.17 -5.34 12.69
C LEU A 12 12.84 -4.59 12.83
N ALA A 13 12.14 -4.74 13.96
CA ALA A 13 10.91 -4.00 14.24
C ALA A 13 11.15 -2.50 14.45
N LEU A 14 12.37 -2.10 14.85
CA LEU A 14 12.74 -0.69 15.00
C LEU A 14 13.18 -0.02 13.69
N ALA A 15 13.42 -0.80 12.62
CA ALA A 15 13.91 -0.27 11.34
C ALA A 15 12.78 0.27 10.44
N LEU A 16 11.53 -0.15 10.66
CA LEU A 16 10.37 0.37 9.92
C LEU A 16 9.87 1.72 10.46
N ALA A 17 10.34 2.18 11.62
CA ALA A 17 9.88 3.41 12.26
C ALA A 17 10.73 4.66 11.93
N GLN A 18 11.85 4.51 11.21
CA GLN A 18 12.86 5.57 11.04
C GLN A 18 13.13 5.90 9.56
N ALA A 19 12.10 5.91 8.71
CA ALA A 19 12.20 6.54 7.39
C ALA A 19 11.84 8.04 7.50
N PRO A 20 12.82 8.96 7.47
CA PRO A 20 12.51 10.39 7.42
C PRO A 20 11.98 10.73 6.03
N GLY A 21 10.80 11.35 5.99
CA GLY A 21 10.29 12.01 4.78
C GLY A 21 9.11 11.34 4.11
N MET A 22 8.04 11.00 4.84
CA MET A 22 6.73 10.95 4.20
C MET A 22 6.29 12.38 3.87
N PRO A 23 6.10 12.75 2.60
CA PRO A 23 5.29 13.93 2.29
C PRO A 23 3.91 13.68 2.91
N ARG A 24 3.57 14.54 3.89
CA ARG A 24 2.32 14.55 4.64
C ARG A 24 1.18 14.16 3.69
N ALA A 25 0.67 12.94 3.87
CA ALA A 25 -0.39 12.40 3.06
C ALA A 25 -1.49 13.47 2.97
N ALA A 26 -1.80 13.93 1.75
CA ALA A 26 -3.16 14.34 1.50
C ALA A 26 -3.99 13.12 1.92
N ALA A 27 -4.72 13.26 3.02
CA ALA A 27 -5.34 12.14 3.72
C ALA A 27 -6.37 11.49 2.79
N SER A 28 -5.92 10.54 1.98
CA SER A 28 -6.80 9.61 1.29
C SER A 28 -7.36 8.66 2.35
N GLU A 29 -8.61 8.23 2.17
CA GLU A 29 -9.24 7.27 3.09
C GLU A 29 -8.37 6.02 3.26
N GLY A 30 -7.67 5.58 2.19
CA GLY A 30 -6.73 4.45 2.24
C GLY A 30 -5.52 4.69 3.14
N GLY A 31 -4.96 5.91 3.17
CA GLY A 31 -3.81 6.26 4.00
C GLY A 31 -4.14 6.22 5.50
N ALA A 32 -5.28 6.78 5.88
CA ALA A 32 -5.74 6.78 7.27
C ALA A 32 -6.00 5.36 7.81
N VAL A 33 -6.52 4.46 6.97
CA VAL A 33 -6.75 3.06 7.34
C VAL A 33 -5.43 2.31 7.52
N VAL A 34 -4.41 2.59 6.71
CA VAL A 34 -3.06 2.02 6.89
C VAL A 34 -2.41 2.50 8.17
N GLU A 35 -2.48 3.81 8.46
CA GLU A 35 -1.91 4.38 9.68
C GLU A 35 -2.52 3.75 10.96
N ALA A 36 -3.86 3.64 10.99
CA ALA A 36 -4.55 2.98 12.10
C ALA A 36 -4.12 1.52 12.26
N ALA A 37 -4.01 0.79 11.15
CA ALA A 37 -3.60 -0.62 11.16
C ALA A 37 -2.13 -0.81 11.56
N GLN A 38 -1.24 0.10 11.19
CA GLN A 38 0.15 0.13 11.66
C GLN A 38 0.22 0.39 13.17
N GLY A 39 -0.61 1.28 13.69
CA GLY A 39 -0.73 1.51 15.14
C GLY A 39 -1.18 0.24 15.90
N ASP A 40 -2.12 -0.51 15.34
CA ASP A 40 -2.53 -1.81 15.88
C ASP A 40 -1.41 -2.85 15.85
N LEU A 41 -0.66 -2.91 14.74
CA LEU A 41 0.47 -3.81 14.60
C LEU A 41 1.55 -3.49 15.63
N ALA A 42 1.89 -2.21 15.83
CA ALA A 42 2.87 -1.79 16.82
C ALA A 42 2.45 -2.18 18.25
N ARG A 43 1.17 -2.02 18.59
CA ARG A 43 0.62 -2.47 19.88
C ARG A 43 0.73 -3.99 20.04
N ALA A 44 0.38 -4.76 19.01
CA ALA A 44 0.46 -6.22 19.06
C ALA A 44 1.90 -6.72 19.18
N SER A 45 2.85 -6.09 18.47
CA SER A 45 4.28 -6.38 18.60
C SER A 45 4.79 -6.09 20.01
N SER A 46 4.40 -4.97 20.61
CA SER A 46 4.77 -4.66 22.01
C SER A 46 4.17 -5.65 23.00
N ALA A 47 2.95 -6.15 22.76
CA ALA A 47 2.35 -7.19 23.60
C ALA A 47 3.11 -8.52 23.49
N LEU A 48 3.57 -8.87 22.27
CA LEU A 48 4.38 -10.07 22.04
C LEU A 48 5.74 -10.01 22.76
N GLU A 49 6.38 -8.84 22.79
CA GLU A 49 7.65 -8.65 23.50
C GLU A 49 7.51 -8.79 25.03
N LYS A 50 6.35 -8.42 25.58
CA LYS A 50 6.06 -8.46 27.02
C LYS A 50 5.55 -9.81 27.51
N ALA A 51 5.30 -10.76 26.60
CA ALA A 51 4.75 -12.06 26.96
C ALA A 51 5.82 -12.94 27.62
N ASP A 52 5.60 -13.34 28.87
CA ASP A 52 6.60 -14.06 29.67
C ASP A 52 6.34 -15.57 29.68
N THR A 53 5.07 -15.97 29.81
CA THR A 53 4.70 -17.38 29.87
C THR A 53 4.49 -17.98 28.47
N PRO A 54 4.65 -19.31 28.30
CA PRO A 54 4.37 -19.98 27.02
C PRO A 54 2.93 -19.76 26.51
N ARG A 55 1.96 -19.62 27.43
CA ARG A 55 0.57 -19.35 27.09
C ARG A 55 0.37 -17.92 26.61
N GLU A 56 0.88 -16.93 27.34
CA GLU A 56 0.83 -15.52 26.92
C GLU A 56 1.54 -15.31 25.59
N LYS A 57 2.68 -15.99 25.35
CA LYS A 57 3.38 -15.93 24.06
C LYS A 57 2.53 -16.45 22.92
N LEU A 58 1.80 -17.56 23.13
CA LEU A 58 0.91 -18.12 22.12
C LEU A 58 -0.26 -17.17 21.81
N GLU A 59 -0.87 -16.60 22.86
CA GLU A 59 -1.95 -15.62 22.74
C GLU A 59 -1.45 -14.35 21.99
N ALA A 60 -0.28 -13.84 22.37
CA ALA A 60 0.31 -12.66 21.73
C ALA A 60 0.74 -12.90 20.27
N LEU A 61 1.24 -14.09 19.93
CA LEU A 61 1.52 -14.48 18.53
C LEU A 61 0.24 -14.48 17.69
N GLY A 62 -0.88 -14.97 18.25
CA GLY A 62 -2.18 -14.91 17.60
C GLY A 62 -2.66 -13.48 17.37
N HIS A 63 -2.53 -12.62 18.37
CA HIS A 63 -2.87 -11.19 18.24
C HIS A 63 -2.00 -10.45 17.21
N ALA A 64 -0.69 -10.71 17.19
CA ALA A 64 0.23 -10.15 16.21
C ALA A 64 -0.13 -10.61 14.78
N ALA A 65 -0.43 -11.89 14.58
CA ALA A 65 -0.86 -12.41 13.28
C ALA A 65 -2.17 -11.75 12.81
N ALA A 66 -3.16 -11.62 13.69
CA ALA A 66 -4.42 -10.96 13.37
C ALA A 66 -4.26 -9.45 13.08
N ALA A 67 -3.33 -8.77 13.75
CA ALA A 67 -3.00 -7.37 13.46
C ALA A 67 -2.31 -7.23 12.09
N ALA A 68 -1.37 -8.11 11.77
CA ALA A 68 -0.69 -8.14 10.47
C ALA A 68 -1.68 -8.43 9.33
N GLU A 69 -2.64 -9.33 9.52
CA GLU A 69 -3.70 -9.60 8.52
C GLU A 69 -4.58 -8.38 8.26
N ARG A 70 -4.97 -7.65 9.31
CA ARG A 70 -5.74 -6.40 9.19
C ARG A 70 -4.94 -5.32 8.47
N ALA A 71 -3.65 -5.17 8.79
CA ALA A 71 -2.76 -4.24 8.10
C ALA A 71 -2.57 -4.62 6.61
N LEU A 72 -2.43 -5.90 6.26
CA LEU A 72 -2.45 -6.34 4.85
C LEU A 72 -3.78 -6.03 4.16
N GLY A 73 -4.90 -6.12 4.87
CA GLY A 73 -6.21 -5.66 4.37
C GLY A 73 -6.21 -4.16 4.05
N ALA A 74 -5.65 -3.35 4.94
CA ALA A 74 -5.50 -1.90 4.74
C ALA A 74 -4.62 -1.56 3.52
N TYR A 75 -3.48 -2.23 3.38
CA TYR A 75 -2.60 -2.04 2.20
C TYR A 75 -3.29 -2.44 0.90
N ARG A 76 -4.09 -3.52 0.88
CA ARG A 76 -4.88 -3.89 -0.31
C ARG A 76 -5.88 -2.81 -0.69
N LEU A 77 -6.56 -2.22 0.30
CA LEU A 77 -7.48 -1.11 0.07
C LEU A 77 -6.73 0.10 -0.50
N LEU A 78 -5.61 0.48 0.11
CA LEU A 78 -4.77 1.58 -0.36
C LEU A 78 -4.31 1.38 -1.82
N LEU A 79 -3.78 0.20 -2.15
CA LEU A 79 -3.35 -0.13 -3.52
C LEU A 79 -4.50 -0.03 -4.52
N ARG A 80 -5.70 -0.49 -4.15
CA ARG A 80 -6.89 -0.35 -4.99
C ARG A 80 -7.25 1.13 -5.21
N THR A 81 -7.18 1.94 -4.16
CA THR A 81 -7.45 3.38 -4.25
C THR A 81 -6.43 4.06 -5.17
N LEU A 82 -5.14 3.80 -4.98
CA LEU A 82 -4.06 4.34 -5.83
C LEU A 82 -4.22 3.93 -7.30
N ALA A 83 -4.52 2.66 -7.57
CA ALA A 83 -4.77 2.18 -8.93
C ALA A 83 -5.99 2.84 -9.58
N THR A 84 -7.04 3.14 -8.79
CA THR A 84 -8.22 3.85 -9.28
C THR A 84 -7.90 5.31 -9.60
N GLU A 85 -7.12 5.97 -8.75
CA GLU A 85 -6.64 7.34 -9.00
C GLU A 85 -5.74 7.41 -10.24
N GLU A 86 -4.80 6.47 -10.40
CA GLU A 86 -3.95 6.39 -11.59
C GLU A 86 -4.78 6.17 -12.86
N ALA A 87 -5.72 5.22 -12.86
CA ALA A 87 -6.56 4.94 -14.01
C ALA A 87 -7.42 6.14 -14.43
N ALA A 88 -7.99 6.85 -13.45
CA ALA A 88 -8.76 8.07 -13.70
C ALA A 88 -7.89 9.18 -14.31
N LEU A 89 -6.68 9.38 -13.78
CA LEU A 89 -5.74 10.38 -14.28
C LEU A 89 -5.24 10.04 -15.69
N ALA A 90 -4.92 8.77 -15.96
CA ALA A 90 -4.51 8.30 -17.27
C ALA A 90 -5.62 8.50 -18.31
N ALA A 91 -6.87 8.15 -17.98
CA ALA A 91 -8.01 8.36 -18.87
C ALA A 91 -8.21 9.84 -19.22
N ALA A 92 -8.09 10.74 -18.24
CA ALA A 92 -8.18 12.18 -18.48
C ALA A 92 -7.07 12.70 -19.40
N MET A 93 -5.84 12.18 -19.25
CA MET A 93 -4.72 12.54 -20.13
C MET A 93 -4.91 12.03 -21.56
N ASP A 94 -5.48 10.83 -21.74
CA ASP A 94 -5.76 10.27 -23.07
C ASP A 94 -6.85 11.06 -23.80
N GLU A 95 -7.88 11.52 -23.09
CA GLU A 95 -8.91 12.40 -23.64
C GLU A 95 -8.31 13.73 -24.12
N ASP A 96 -7.46 14.36 -23.29
CA ASP A 96 -6.75 15.59 -23.63
C ASP A 96 -5.80 15.41 -24.81
N ARG A 97 -5.14 14.27 -24.91
CA ARG A 97 -4.29 13.90 -26.06
C ARG A 97 -5.12 13.80 -27.34
N ALA A 98 -6.28 13.15 -27.29
CA ALA A 98 -7.18 13.02 -28.43
C ALA A 98 -7.78 14.36 -28.87
N ALA A 99 -8.10 15.25 -27.92
CA ALA A 99 -8.54 16.62 -28.22
C ALA A 99 -7.42 17.45 -28.88
N THR A 100 -6.19 17.36 -28.35
CA THR A 100 -5.02 18.06 -28.89
C THR A 100 -4.67 17.58 -30.30
N ALA A 101 -4.71 16.27 -30.55
CA ALA A 101 -4.47 15.71 -31.89
C ALA A 101 -5.49 16.22 -32.93
N ARG A 102 -6.77 16.32 -32.56
CA ARG A 102 -7.82 16.88 -33.41
C ARG A 102 -7.56 18.36 -33.74
N LEU A 103 -7.16 19.15 -32.75
CA LEU A 103 -6.82 20.55 -32.95
C LEU A 103 -5.62 20.71 -33.90
N VAL A 104 -4.54 19.97 -33.66
CA VAL A 104 -3.33 20.02 -34.51
C VAL A 104 -3.65 19.59 -35.95
N SER A 105 -4.46 18.54 -36.13
CA SER A 105 -4.90 18.10 -37.46
C SER A 105 -5.74 19.15 -38.19
N ALA A 106 -6.64 19.84 -37.48
CA ALA A 106 -7.42 20.94 -38.05
C ALA A 106 -6.52 22.13 -38.45
N LEU A 107 -5.53 22.48 -37.61
CA LEU A 107 -4.57 23.55 -37.90
C LEU A 107 -3.65 23.20 -39.08
N ASP A 108 -3.15 21.96 -39.17
CA ASP A 108 -2.33 21.49 -40.31
C ASP A 108 -3.14 21.53 -41.61
N SER A 109 -4.39 21.08 -41.58
CA SER A 109 -5.31 21.14 -42.74
C SER A 109 -5.53 22.58 -43.22
N LEU A 110 -5.69 23.53 -42.28
CA LEU A 110 -5.82 24.95 -42.60
C LEU A 110 -4.52 25.53 -43.19
N SER A 111 -3.36 25.13 -42.66
CA SER A 111 -2.05 25.58 -43.15
C SER A 111 -1.74 25.11 -44.58
N ARG A 112 -2.28 23.95 -44.97
CA ARG A 112 -2.13 23.34 -46.30
C ARG A 112 -3.16 23.84 -47.32
N ALA A 113 -4.15 24.63 -46.88
CA ALA A 113 -5.16 25.18 -47.79
C ALA A 113 -4.50 26.16 -48.78
N PRO A 114 -4.79 26.07 -50.09
CA PRO A 114 -4.16 26.93 -51.10
C PRO A 114 -4.49 28.41 -50.85
N ARG A 115 -3.47 29.28 -50.93
CA ARG A 115 -3.60 30.75 -50.71
C ARG A 115 -4.70 31.40 -51.56
N SER A 116 -4.99 30.84 -52.74
CA SER A 116 -6.09 31.29 -53.62
C SER A 116 -7.49 31.05 -53.04
N ALA A 117 -7.68 30.04 -52.18
CA ALA A 117 -8.94 29.79 -51.48
C ALA A 117 -9.13 30.70 -50.25
N LEU A 118 -8.05 31.13 -49.60
CA LEU A 118 -8.06 32.09 -48.49
C LEU A 118 -8.34 33.53 -48.97
N LEU A 119 -7.89 33.89 -50.17
CA LEU A 119 -8.18 35.18 -50.82
C LEU A 119 -9.58 35.25 -51.48
N ALA A 120 -10.16 34.09 -51.81
CA ALA A 120 -11.52 33.98 -52.33
C ALA A 120 -12.60 33.94 -51.22
N TYR A 121 -12.21 34.10 -49.95
CA TYR A 121 -13.12 34.11 -48.82
C TYR A 121 -14.08 35.31 -48.89
N PRO A 122 -15.41 35.12 -48.79
CA PRO A 122 -16.40 36.19 -48.96
C PRO A 122 -16.40 37.29 -47.86
N GLY A 123 -15.40 37.34 -46.97
CA GLY A 123 -15.33 38.25 -45.81
C GLY A 123 -14.29 39.40 -45.86
N GLY A 124 -13.33 39.36 -46.80
CA GLY A 124 -12.35 40.46 -46.93
C GLY A 124 -11.35 40.63 -45.75
N PRO A 125 -10.63 41.77 -45.67
CA PRO A 125 -9.49 41.96 -44.75
C PRO A 125 -9.87 41.95 -43.26
N VAL A 126 -11.13 42.24 -42.92
CA VAL A 126 -11.61 42.24 -41.52
C VAL A 126 -11.73 40.81 -40.98
N GLU A 127 -12.27 39.87 -41.75
CA GLU A 127 -12.32 38.45 -41.35
C GLU A 127 -10.91 37.84 -41.22
N ALA A 128 -9.95 38.27 -42.05
CA ALA A 128 -8.56 37.84 -41.95
C ALA A 128 -7.91 38.29 -40.63
N ILE A 129 -8.15 39.53 -40.19
CA ILE A 129 -7.69 40.02 -38.88
C ILE A 129 -8.36 39.26 -37.75
N ARG A 130 -9.68 38.99 -37.84
CA ARG A 130 -10.41 38.19 -36.83
C ARG A 130 -9.83 36.78 -36.71
N ALA A 131 -9.54 36.11 -37.82
CA ALA A 131 -8.90 34.81 -37.83
C ALA A 131 -7.48 34.86 -37.23
N ALA A 132 -6.70 35.89 -37.55
CA ALA A 132 -5.37 36.10 -36.96
C ALA A 132 -5.44 36.35 -35.44
N SER A 133 -6.41 37.15 -34.97
CA SER A 133 -6.63 37.36 -33.53
C SER A 133 -7.08 36.09 -32.81
N LEU A 134 -7.92 35.25 -33.42
CA LEU A 134 -8.30 33.94 -32.87
C LEU A 134 -7.09 33.00 -32.79
N MET A 135 -6.25 32.96 -33.83
CA MET A 135 -5.01 32.17 -33.82
C MET A 135 -4.02 32.66 -32.75
N ALA A 136 -3.90 33.97 -32.57
CA ALA A 136 -3.07 34.55 -31.51
C ALA A 136 -3.57 34.20 -30.10
N ALA A 137 -4.89 34.02 -29.93
CA ALA A 137 -5.51 33.59 -28.68
C ALA A 137 -5.31 32.08 -28.37
N ILE A 138 -5.02 31.25 -29.39
CA ILE A 138 -4.83 29.80 -29.22
C ILE A 138 -3.46 29.46 -28.61
N ALA A 139 -2.41 30.19 -28.98
CA ALA A 139 -1.06 29.94 -28.49
C ALA A 139 -0.92 29.91 -26.94
N PRO A 140 -1.46 30.90 -26.18
CA PRO A 140 -1.39 30.85 -24.72
C PRO A 140 -2.25 29.72 -24.12
N GLU A 141 -3.34 29.34 -24.76
CA GLU A 141 -4.18 28.22 -24.33
C GLU A 141 -3.46 26.87 -24.50
N LEU A 142 -2.70 26.70 -25.58
CA LEU A 142 -1.84 25.53 -25.79
C LEU A 142 -0.73 25.44 -24.75
N ASP A 143 -0.11 26.56 -24.36
CA ASP A 143 0.91 26.55 -23.30
C ASP A 143 0.31 26.24 -21.93
N ARG A 144 -0.90 26.75 -21.61
CA ARG A 144 -1.64 26.31 -20.41
C ARG A 144 -1.87 24.81 -20.40
N ARG A 145 -2.29 24.21 -21.51
CA ARG A 145 -2.50 22.75 -21.63
C ARG A 145 -1.21 21.97 -21.48
N ARG A 146 -0.09 22.49 -22.01
CA ARG A 146 1.25 21.90 -21.82
C ARG A 146 1.62 21.85 -20.34
N LEU A 147 1.43 22.97 -19.62
CA LEU A 147 1.71 23.06 -18.20
C LEU A 147 0.82 22.12 -17.38
N ASP A 148 -0.48 22.07 -17.69
CA ASP A 148 -1.42 21.15 -17.03
C ASP A 148 -1.02 19.69 -17.26
N LEU A 149 -0.66 19.31 -18.49
CA LEU A 149 -0.17 17.96 -18.79
C LEU A 149 1.11 17.61 -18.03
N ALA A 150 2.05 18.56 -17.90
CA ALA A 150 3.26 18.36 -17.11
C ALA A 150 2.92 18.09 -15.63
N LEU A 151 2.03 18.88 -15.03
CA LEU A 151 1.56 18.67 -13.66
C LEU A 151 0.88 17.30 -13.47
N ARG A 152 0.09 16.86 -14.46
CA ARG A 152 -0.55 15.53 -14.41
C ARG A 152 0.47 14.39 -14.55
N LEU A 153 1.51 14.54 -15.37
CA LEU A 153 2.61 13.58 -15.46
C LEU A 153 3.38 13.47 -14.15
N ASP A 154 3.66 14.60 -13.49
CA ASP A 154 4.30 14.63 -12.18
C ASP A 154 3.42 13.92 -11.13
N ARG A 155 2.11 14.17 -11.16
CA ARG A 155 1.16 13.49 -10.27
C ARG A 155 1.09 11.98 -10.54
N LEU A 156 1.14 11.55 -11.79
CA LEU A 156 1.19 10.14 -12.16
C LEU A 156 2.46 9.47 -11.62
N ALA A 157 3.61 10.13 -11.74
CA ALA A 157 4.86 9.64 -11.18
C ALA A 157 4.79 9.52 -9.64
N GLU A 158 4.18 10.49 -8.97
CA GLU A 158 3.94 10.46 -7.53
C GLU A 158 3.03 9.29 -7.12
N LEU A 159 1.94 9.04 -7.85
CA LEU A 159 1.03 7.91 -7.58
C LEU A 159 1.75 6.57 -7.70
N ARG A 160 2.54 6.38 -8.76
CA ARG A 160 3.33 5.15 -8.97
C ARG A 160 4.39 4.94 -7.89
N ALA A 161 5.05 6.01 -7.45
CA ALA A 161 6.02 5.92 -6.36
C ALA A 161 5.34 5.45 -5.06
N ARG A 162 4.14 5.96 -4.76
CA ARG A 162 3.34 5.55 -3.60
C ARG A 162 2.84 4.10 -3.71
N GLU A 163 2.41 3.68 -4.90
CA GLU A 163 2.00 2.29 -5.14
C GLU A 163 3.15 1.32 -4.88
N GLU A 164 4.33 1.63 -5.43
CA GLU A 164 5.52 0.80 -5.26
C GLU A 164 5.97 0.74 -3.79
N GLU A 165 5.92 1.85 -3.06
CA GLU A 165 6.17 1.88 -1.62
C GLU A 165 5.15 1.01 -0.85
N ALA A 166 3.86 1.18 -1.11
CA ALA A 166 2.80 0.40 -0.49
C ALA A 166 2.94 -1.10 -0.78
N ARG A 167 3.33 -1.48 -2.00
CA ARG A 167 3.60 -2.86 -2.40
C ARG A 167 4.76 -3.46 -1.60
N ARG A 168 5.88 -2.74 -1.48
CA ARG A 168 7.04 -3.18 -0.69
C ARG A 168 6.70 -3.38 0.79
N SER A 169 5.91 -2.46 1.36
CA SER A 169 5.44 -2.60 2.74
C SER A 169 4.55 -3.84 2.89
N ALA A 170 3.63 -4.08 1.96
CA ALA A 170 2.76 -5.26 1.98
C ALA A 170 3.57 -6.57 1.83
N GLU A 171 4.59 -6.61 0.97
CA GLU A 171 5.47 -7.77 0.80
C GLU A 171 6.26 -8.09 2.08
N THR A 172 6.79 -7.04 2.73
CA THR A 172 7.52 -7.16 4.00
C THR A 172 6.59 -7.69 5.10
N LEU A 173 5.40 -7.10 5.22
CA LEU A 173 4.40 -7.51 6.20
C LEU A 173 3.89 -8.93 5.97
N LEU A 174 3.77 -9.36 4.71
CA LEU A 174 3.42 -10.75 4.38
C LEU A 174 4.50 -11.71 4.86
N ALA A 175 5.77 -11.39 4.65
CA ALA A 175 6.88 -12.20 5.15
C ALA A 175 6.87 -12.29 6.69
N GLU A 176 6.59 -11.18 7.38
CA GLU A 176 6.43 -11.14 8.84
C GLU A 176 5.25 -12.01 9.32
N LEU A 177 4.10 -11.94 8.66
CA LEU A 177 2.94 -12.78 8.97
C LEU A 177 3.28 -14.28 8.85
N GLN A 178 4.04 -14.68 7.82
CA GLN A 178 4.45 -16.08 7.68
C GLN A 178 5.39 -16.52 8.81
N ARG A 179 6.28 -15.63 9.27
CA ARG A 179 7.13 -15.90 10.45
C ARG A 179 6.30 -16.06 11.70
N LEU A 180 5.38 -15.15 11.97
CA LEU A 180 4.46 -15.22 13.11
C LEU A 180 3.68 -16.54 13.13
N ARG A 181 3.19 -17.00 11.96
CA ARG A 181 2.48 -18.30 11.85
C ARG A 181 3.39 -19.50 12.10
N ALA A 182 4.63 -19.46 11.62
CA ALA A 182 5.61 -20.51 11.86
C ALA A 182 5.98 -20.59 13.36
N ASP A 183 6.15 -19.43 14.00
CA ASP A 183 6.45 -19.32 15.43
C ASP A 183 5.27 -19.76 16.29
N ALA A 184 4.04 -19.38 15.93
CA ALA A 184 2.82 -19.87 16.56
C ALA A 184 2.74 -21.40 16.47
N SER A 185 2.97 -21.97 15.29
CA SER A 185 2.96 -23.43 15.08
C SER A 185 4.02 -24.13 15.93
N ARG A 186 5.19 -23.53 16.11
CA ARG A 186 6.24 -24.03 17.01
C ARG A 186 5.82 -23.95 18.47
N ALA A 187 5.31 -22.81 18.92
CA ALA A 187 4.86 -22.57 20.28
C ALA A 187 3.75 -23.56 20.69
N VAL A 188 2.80 -23.84 19.78
CA VAL A 188 1.76 -24.86 19.98
C VAL A 188 2.38 -26.24 20.21
N ARG A 189 3.35 -26.68 19.39
CA ARG A 189 4.03 -27.97 19.58
C ARG A 189 4.78 -28.06 20.91
N GLU A 190 5.49 -27.00 21.29
CA GLU A 190 6.22 -26.94 22.55
C GLU A 190 5.28 -26.95 23.76
N HIS A 191 4.13 -26.29 23.66
CA HIS A 191 3.10 -26.30 24.68
C HIS A 191 2.47 -27.70 24.83
N HIS A 192 2.09 -28.35 23.72
CA HIS A 192 1.55 -29.72 23.76
C HIS A 192 2.57 -30.77 24.22
N GLY A 193 3.85 -30.61 23.88
CA GLY A 193 4.91 -31.51 24.35
C GLY A 193 5.20 -31.42 25.86
N LYS A 194 4.74 -30.36 26.53
CA LYS A 194 4.83 -30.16 27.99
C LYS A 194 3.57 -30.62 28.75
N ALA A 195 2.48 -30.97 28.06
CA ALA A 195 1.33 -31.60 28.71
C ALA A 195 1.78 -32.95 29.30
N PRO A 196 1.37 -33.30 30.54
CA PRO A 196 1.74 -34.59 31.11
C PRO A 196 1.26 -35.71 30.18
N SER A 197 2.20 -36.54 29.73
CA SER A 197 1.87 -37.64 28.82
C SER A 197 0.86 -38.57 29.50
N ASN A 198 0.00 -39.23 28.71
CA ASN A 198 -1.03 -40.13 29.26
C ASN A 198 -0.43 -41.19 30.18
N ARG A 199 0.79 -41.68 29.86
CA ARG A 199 1.56 -42.59 30.72
C ARG A 199 1.98 -41.97 32.06
N ALA A 200 2.34 -40.69 32.09
CA ALA A 200 2.70 -40.01 33.33
C ALA A 200 1.46 -39.77 34.21
N LEU A 201 0.30 -39.49 33.60
CA LEU A 201 -0.98 -39.38 34.30
C LEU A 201 -1.44 -40.74 34.84
N GLU A 202 -1.33 -41.81 34.05
CA GLU A 202 -1.62 -43.19 34.46
C GLU A 202 -0.69 -43.65 35.59
N ALA A 203 0.60 -43.33 35.52
CA ALA A 203 1.56 -43.65 36.58
C ALA A 203 1.29 -42.86 37.87
N GLN A 204 0.88 -41.59 37.78
CA GLN A 204 0.47 -40.79 38.94
C GLN A 204 -0.84 -41.30 39.56
N ALA A 205 -1.80 -41.72 38.73
CA ALA A 205 -3.04 -42.32 39.20
C ALA A 205 -2.79 -43.67 39.90
N ALA A 206 -1.91 -44.51 39.35
CA ALA A 206 -1.49 -45.77 39.97
C ALA A 206 -0.77 -45.54 41.31
N ALA A 207 0.17 -44.60 41.37
CA ALA A 207 0.88 -44.25 42.59
C ALA A 207 -0.04 -43.62 43.67
N ALA A 208 -1.08 -42.87 43.25
CA ALA A 208 -2.09 -42.35 44.17
C ALA A 208 -3.00 -43.46 44.70
N ALA A 209 -3.32 -44.47 43.87
CA ALA A 209 -4.11 -45.63 44.28
C ALA A 209 -3.36 -46.55 45.26
N GLU A 210 -2.04 -46.73 45.11
CA GLU A 210 -1.22 -47.47 46.08
C GLU A 210 -1.14 -46.74 47.43
N ARG A 211 -0.89 -45.42 47.42
CA ARG A 211 -0.88 -44.62 48.67
C ARG A 211 -2.21 -44.65 49.41
N ALA A 212 -3.33 -44.74 48.70
CA ALA A 212 -4.64 -44.87 49.31
C ALA A 212 -4.89 -46.26 49.92
N ARG A 213 -4.21 -47.31 49.43
CA ARG A 213 -4.26 -48.66 50.00
C ARG A 213 -3.37 -48.79 51.24
N ASP A 214 -2.22 -48.13 51.26
CA ASP A 214 -1.30 -48.16 52.41
C ASP A 214 -1.83 -47.39 53.64
N LEU A 215 -2.87 -46.57 53.45
CA LEU A 215 -3.53 -45.79 54.51
C LEU A 215 -4.84 -46.43 55.02
N ALA A 216 -5.22 -47.60 54.50
CA ALA A 216 -6.42 -48.35 54.88
C ALA A 216 -6.06 -49.64 55.65
#